data_AF-V7ID19-F1
#
_entry.id   AF-V7ID19-F1
#
_cell.length_a   1.000
_cell.length_b   1.000
_cell.length_c   1.000
_cell.angle_alpha   90.00
_cell.angle_beta   90.00
_cell.angle_gamma   90.00
#
_symmetry.space_group_name_H-M   'P 1'
#
loop_
_entity.id
_entity.type
_entity.pdbx_description
1 polymer ?
#
loop_
_entity_poly.entity_id
_entity_poly.type
_entity_poly.pdbx_seq_one_letter_code
_entity_poly.pdbx_strand_id
1 'polypeptide(L)'
;QSLEFAKQLEDKQNSLQQQINVQSWLGRCYFEQAIKAKGKESEQLFGQAVEHFQHQLTLAEQLADKQNSIQEQNNAQYWLGCCYFEQAKKAKGKESEQLFGNAVEHHQQQLSLAEQLADKQNSIQQQIYAQFVLGRCYLKQAVKIKDEDSSKVKELTEKADKYFLFSLNSLPQLTDELERNRADRIIHQHLREIRFLQEEWQSYFNQKKQSIREKLFQNKKDNLTDAISTILAVLNIPPIELGAIPLSHYTSPSVCERLFGIVSDKTNDKADDNDPVNSNKVSPMRIGSSTYMNDPTEGEGLLELLNMQDLELENKANCPDYNAFFTCFSSRVNDLNQFRLYGKENSVEASGCCLVFNKEGNWLKESDVSASFRSMVKKGGDGYSGEQLAEADIPNSDFEDDNLPLYQVAYIAYYDEYIAKKKCTIWLPNEENPKFGIRLKPVGKNLKWHKFRIKELRAALMKLIKNSNKIKNEDRKALEYIRYLFKDFAFRDEEEFRLLKIEQIGSDKIEYCETTKSVYLPYADIRDIVDEVILGTNYEKSGKERKAEVFQHLMRKYYPNVKISRSSLPINANLPIRKE
;
A
#
# COMPACT_ATOMS: atom_id res chain seq x y z
N GLN A 1 32.65 20.55 -12.16
CA GLN A 1 33.80 19.68 -11.88
C GLN A 1 33.86 18.48 -12.81
N SER A 2 33.14 17.35 -12.61
CA SER A 2 33.29 16.17 -13.50
C SER A 2 32.91 16.42 -14.98
N LEU A 3 31.84 17.21 -15.23
CA LEU A 3 31.45 17.58 -16.60
C LEU A 3 32.50 18.48 -17.31
N GLU A 4 33.17 19.35 -16.55
CA GLU A 4 34.23 20.22 -17.08
C GLU A 4 35.49 19.41 -17.39
N PHE A 5 35.83 18.45 -16.53
CA PHE A 5 36.94 17.53 -16.76
C PHE A 5 36.70 16.64 -17.99
N ALA A 6 35.48 16.12 -18.17
CA ALA A 6 35.12 15.33 -19.33
C ALA A 6 35.28 16.11 -20.65
N LYS A 7 34.97 17.41 -20.66
CA LYS A 7 35.14 18.31 -21.83
C LYS A 7 36.60 18.60 -22.19
N GLN A 8 37.54 18.37 -21.27
CA GLN A 8 38.97 18.67 -21.45
C GLN A 8 39.80 17.48 -21.95
N LEU A 9 39.18 16.30 -22.14
CA LEU A 9 39.86 15.11 -22.66
C LEU A 9 40.27 15.30 -24.13
N GLU A 10 41.52 14.95 -24.45
CA GLU A 10 42.08 15.09 -25.82
C GLU A 10 41.39 14.15 -26.83
N ASP A 11 40.96 12.96 -26.40
CA ASP A 11 40.19 12.04 -27.22
C ASP A 11 38.71 12.46 -27.23
N LYS A 12 38.26 12.94 -28.39
CA LYS A 12 36.89 13.43 -28.60
C LYS A 12 35.81 12.37 -28.32
N GLN A 13 36.03 11.11 -28.68
CA GLN A 13 35.02 10.06 -28.48
C GLN A 13 34.96 9.63 -27.01
N ASN A 14 36.12 9.52 -26.36
CA ASN A 14 36.16 9.29 -24.91
C ASN A 14 35.58 10.47 -24.13
N SER A 15 35.82 11.72 -24.57
CA SER A 15 35.19 12.92 -24.02
C SER A 15 33.67 12.86 -24.12
N LEU A 16 33.13 12.49 -25.29
CA LEU A 16 31.68 12.35 -25.50
C LEU A 16 31.08 11.29 -24.57
N GLN A 17 31.69 10.11 -24.49
CA GLN A 17 31.18 9.04 -23.63
C GLN A 17 31.18 9.44 -22.15
N GLN A 18 32.24 10.11 -21.67
CA GLN A 18 32.29 10.60 -20.29
C GLN A 18 31.22 11.67 -20.02
N GLN A 19 30.96 12.55 -20.98
CA GLN A 19 29.88 13.54 -20.86
C GLN A 19 28.51 12.87 -20.82
N ILE A 20 28.24 11.87 -21.68
CA ILE A 20 27.00 11.07 -21.68
C ILE A 20 26.75 10.47 -20.30
N ASN A 21 27.76 9.80 -19.73
CA ASN A 21 27.67 9.20 -18.41
C ASN A 21 27.31 10.25 -17.36
N VAL A 22 28.02 11.38 -17.32
CA VAL A 22 27.76 12.46 -16.35
C VAL A 22 26.35 13.03 -16.49
N GLN A 23 25.88 13.25 -17.72
CA GLN A 23 24.50 13.71 -17.96
C GLN A 23 23.47 12.69 -17.46
N SER A 24 23.70 11.40 -17.71
CA SER A 24 22.82 10.33 -17.24
C SER A 24 22.74 10.28 -15.72
N TRP A 25 23.88 10.36 -15.02
CA TRP A 25 23.92 10.37 -13.55
C TRP A 25 23.22 11.59 -12.97
N LEU A 26 23.49 12.79 -13.49
CA LEU A 26 22.83 14.02 -13.04
C LEU A 26 21.31 13.96 -13.27
N GLY A 27 20.88 13.51 -14.45
CA GLY A 27 19.47 13.31 -14.77
C GLY A 27 18.80 12.35 -13.79
N ARG A 28 19.42 11.21 -13.49
CA ARG A 28 18.91 10.24 -12.50
C ARG A 28 18.82 10.84 -11.10
N CYS A 29 19.84 11.59 -10.65
CA CYS A 29 19.80 12.26 -9.34
C CYS A 29 18.64 13.25 -9.23
N TYR A 30 18.41 14.09 -10.25
CA TYR A 30 17.29 15.01 -10.27
C TYR A 30 15.94 14.29 -10.35
N PHE A 31 15.85 13.21 -11.12
CA PHE A 31 14.65 12.37 -11.20
C PHE A 31 14.28 11.77 -9.83
N GLU A 32 15.25 11.20 -9.12
CA GLU A 32 15.03 10.64 -7.77
C GLU A 32 14.58 11.71 -6.75
N GLN A 33 15.19 12.90 -6.81
CA GLN A 33 14.77 14.04 -5.99
C GLN A 33 13.35 14.48 -6.36
N ALA A 34 13.03 14.55 -7.65
CA ALA A 34 11.74 14.95 -8.16
C ALA A 34 10.62 14.00 -7.74
N ILE A 35 10.88 12.70 -7.66
CA ILE A 35 9.91 11.70 -7.15
C ILE A 35 9.54 12.02 -5.70
N LYS A 36 10.54 12.32 -4.85
CA LYS A 36 10.37 12.59 -3.42
C LYS A 36 9.75 13.96 -3.14
N ALA A 37 10.03 14.95 -3.98
CA ALA A 37 9.46 16.29 -3.87
C ALA A 37 7.95 16.31 -4.20
N LYS A 38 7.24 17.32 -3.68
CA LYS A 38 5.82 17.58 -4.02
C LYS A 38 5.64 19.00 -4.57
N GLY A 39 4.54 19.22 -5.29
CA GLY A 39 4.19 20.52 -5.85
C GLY A 39 5.24 21.09 -6.80
N LYS A 40 5.44 22.41 -6.75
CA LYS A 40 6.30 23.16 -7.69
C LYS A 40 7.77 22.73 -7.67
N GLU A 41 8.29 22.33 -6.51
CA GLU A 41 9.66 21.83 -6.40
C GLU A 41 9.84 20.55 -7.22
N SER A 42 8.86 19.64 -7.17
CA SER A 42 8.86 18.42 -7.98
C SER A 42 8.86 18.73 -9.48
N GLU A 43 8.02 19.68 -9.92
CA GLU A 43 7.95 20.11 -11.31
C GLU A 43 9.29 20.67 -11.81
N GLN A 44 9.95 21.51 -11.00
CA GLN A 44 11.26 22.08 -11.33
C GLN A 44 12.35 21.01 -11.43
N LEU A 45 12.43 20.10 -10.46
CA LEU A 45 13.42 19.02 -10.45
C LEU A 45 13.22 18.06 -11.63
N PHE A 46 11.98 17.77 -12.01
CA PHE A 46 11.72 17.01 -13.23
C PHE A 46 12.13 17.75 -14.50
N GLY A 47 11.96 19.08 -14.56
CA GLY A 47 12.49 19.90 -15.65
C GLY A 47 13.99 19.76 -15.80
N GLN A 48 14.73 19.82 -14.68
CA GLN A 48 16.19 19.61 -14.68
C GLN A 48 16.58 18.20 -15.14
N ALA A 49 15.86 17.16 -14.68
CA ALA A 49 16.09 15.80 -15.12
C ALA A 49 15.92 15.66 -16.65
N VAL A 50 14.83 16.23 -17.20
CA VAL A 50 14.55 16.24 -18.65
C VAL A 50 15.66 16.95 -19.43
N GLU A 51 16.14 18.11 -18.98
CA GLU A 51 17.24 18.82 -19.63
C GLU A 51 18.52 17.98 -19.70
N HIS A 52 18.89 17.30 -18.61
CA HIS A 52 20.05 16.43 -18.57
C HIS A 52 19.92 15.22 -19.52
N PHE A 53 18.76 14.57 -19.56
CA PHE A 53 18.53 13.45 -20.47
C PHE A 53 18.41 13.88 -21.95
N GLN A 54 17.91 15.09 -22.24
CA GLN A 54 17.96 15.66 -23.59
C GLN A 54 19.39 15.91 -24.03
N HIS A 55 20.24 16.48 -23.16
CA HIS A 55 21.67 16.61 -23.46
C HIS A 55 22.35 15.26 -23.66
N GLN A 56 22.03 14.25 -22.84
CA GLN A 56 22.53 12.87 -23.03
C GLN A 56 22.16 12.35 -24.42
N LEU A 57 20.91 12.52 -24.84
CA LEU A 57 20.42 12.07 -26.14
C LEU A 57 21.19 12.73 -27.30
N THR A 58 21.34 14.06 -27.28
CA THR A 58 22.08 14.80 -28.32
C THR A 58 23.56 14.42 -28.39
N LEU A 59 24.18 14.08 -27.25
CA LEU A 59 25.57 13.60 -27.23
C LEU A 59 25.68 12.17 -27.76
N ALA A 60 24.73 11.30 -27.43
CA ALA A 60 24.68 9.92 -27.90
C ALA A 60 24.60 9.82 -29.42
N GLU A 61 23.85 10.72 -30.08
CA GLU A 61 23.75 10.84 -31.54
C GLU A 61 25.10 11.15 -32.23
N GLN A 62 26.07 11.71 -31.49
CA GLN A 62 27.39 12.11 -32.02
C GLN A 62 28.46 11.01 -31.89
N LEU A 63 28.14 9.89 -31.25
CA LEU A 63 29.05 8.76 -31.11
C LEU A 63 29.34 8.11 -32.47
N ALA A 64 30.62 7.84 -32.75
CA ALA A 64 31.03 7.23 -34.01
C ALA A 64 30.65 5.74 -34.09
N ASP A 65 30.66 5.03 -32.96
CA ASP A 65 30.15 3.66 -32.88
C ASP A 65 28.62 3.68 -32.91
N LYS A 66 28.05 3.16 -34.00
CA LYS A 66 26.62 3.15 -34.23
C LYS A 66 25.86 2.33 -33.19
N GLN A 67 26.39 1.19 -32.75
CA GLN A 67 25.68 0.34 -31.78
C GLN A 67 25.72 0.97 -30.39
N ASN A 68 26.86 1.52 -29.99
CA ASN A 68 26.97 2.29 -28.75
C ASN A 68 26.06 3.53 -28.77
N SER A 69 26.01 4.25 -29.90
CA SER A 69 25.09 5.37 -30.11
C SER A 69 23.62 4.97 -29.90
N ILE A 70 23.18 3.87 -30.51
CA ILE A 70 21.80 3.37 -30.35
C ILE A 70 21.52 3.01 -28.89
N GLN A 71 22.45 2.37 -28.20
CA GLN A 71 22.28 1.95 -26.81
C GLN A 71 22.14 3.16 -25.87
N GLU A 72 22.99 4.18 -26.04
CA GLU A 72 22.91 5.41 -25.22
C GLU A 72 21.66 6.24 -25.54
N GLN A 73 21.26 6.30 -26.80
CA GLN A 73 19.98 6.93 -27.18
C GLN A 73 18.80 6.19 -26.56
N ASN A 74 18.79 4.85 -26.58
CA ASN A 74 17.73 4.04 -26.00
C ASN A 74 17.58 4.31 -24.48
N ASN A 75 18.71 4.37 -23.76
CA ASN A 75 18.75 4.72 -22.34
C ASN A 75 18.22 6.14 -22.08
N ALA A 76 18.65 7.14 -22.85
CA ALA A 76 18.16 8.51 -22.71
C ALA A 76 16.63 8.61 -22.97
N GLN A 77 16.13 7.93 -24.00
CA GLN A 77 14.70 7.87 -24.33
C GLN A 77 13.88 7.21 -23.22
N TYR A 78 14.39 6.12 -22.64
CA TYR A 78 13.76 5.48 -21.49
C TYR A 78 13.57 6.47 -20.33
N TRP A 79 14.63 7.19 -19.94
CA TRP A 79 14.58 8.11 -18.81
C TRP A 79 13.72 9.35 -19.08
N LEU A 80 13.73 9.88 -20.31
CA LEU A 80 12.81 10.95 -20.72
C LEU A 80 11.35 10.50 -20.59
N GLY A 81 11.03 9.30 -21.09
CA GLY A 81 9.71 8.70 -20.94
C GLY A 81 9.30 8.54 -19.47
N CYS A 82 10.22 8.07 -18.62
CA CYS A 82 10.00 7.97 -17.17
C CYS A 82 9.75 9.33 -16.49
N CYS A 83 10.48 10.38 -16.87
CA CYS A 83 10.27 11.72 -16.34
C CYS A 83 8.84 12.21 -16.64
N TYR A 84 8.41 12.12 -17.90
CA TYR A 84 7.07 12.54 -18.28
C TYR A 84 5.97 11.67 -17.68
N PHE A 85 6.19 10.35 -17.57
CA PHE A 85 5.26 9.43 -16.92
C PHE A 85 5.04 9.78 -15.44
N GLU A 86 6.10 10.06 -14.70
CA GLU A 86 5.99 10.45 -13.29
C GLU A 86 5.38 11.84 -13.10
N GLN A 87 5.71 12.80 -13.96
CA GLN A 87 5.01 14.09 -14.01
C GLN A 87 3.51 13.90 -14.28
N ALA A 88 3.14 13.04 -15.25
CA ALA A 88 1.74 12.77 -15.61
C ALA A 88 0.94 12.20 -14.44
N LYS A 89 1.55 11.36 -13.60
CA LYS A 89 0.94 10.83 -12.37
C LYS A 89 0.61 11.95 -11.39
N LYS A 90 1.46 12.96 -11.25
CA LYS A 90 1.27 14.10 -10.34
C LYS A 90 0.32 15.18 -10.90
N ALA A 91 0.33 15.40 -12.21
CA ALA A 91 -0.51 16.39 -12.89
C ALA A 91 -2.01 16.02 -12.90
N LYS A 92 -2.88 16.96 -13.29
CA LYS A 92 -4.34 16.75 -13.39
C LYS A 92 -4.90 17.23 -14.72
N GLY A 93 -6.04 16.67 -15.12
CA GLY A 93 -6.77 17.09 -16.33
C GLY A 93 -5.92 17.00 -17.61
N LYS A 94 -6.04 18.00 -18.48
CA LYS A 94 -5.41 18.03 -19.81
C LYS A 94 -3.87 17.97 -19.77
N GLU A 95 -3.26 18.56 -18.76
CA GLU A 95 -1.81 18.53 -18.58
C GLU A 95 -1.32 17.09 -18.37
N SER A 96 -2.00 16.32 -17.51
CA SER A 96 -1.70 14.91 -17.28
C SER A 96 -1.82 14.09 -18.57
N GLU A 97 -2.85 14.33 -19.38
CA GLU A 97 -3.03 13.67 -20.68
C GLU A 97 -1.90 13.99 -21.65
N GLN A 98 -1.48 15.25 -21.76
CA GLN A 98 -0.36 15.65 -22.62
C GLN A 98 0.95 15.00 -22.17
N LEU A 99 1.22 14.98 -20.86
CA LEU A 99 2.42 14.36 -20.30
C LEU A 99 2.45 12.84 -20.54
N PHE A 100 1.32 12.14 -20.46
CA PHE A 100 1.26 10.74 -20.89
C PHE A 100 1.54 10.58 -22.38
N GLY A 101 1.07 11.50 -23.23
CA GLY A 101 1.40 11.54 -24.66
C GLY A 101 2.91 11.65 -24.89
N ASN A 102 3.58 12.58 -24.21
CA ASN A 102 5.04 12.74 -24.28
C ASN A 102 5.78 11.47 -23.81
N ALA A 103 5.33 10.86 -22.71
CA ALA A 103 5.93 9.62 -22.21
C ALA A 103 5.81 8.48 -23.23
N VAL A 104 4.64 8.34 -23.87
CA VAL A 104 4.40 7.35 -24.93
C VAL A 104 5.29 7.60 -26.13
N GLU A 105 5.47 8.85 -26.56
CA GLU A 105 6.34 9.20 -27.70
C GLU A 105 7.80 8.77 -27.45
N HIS A 106 8.35 9.11 -26.28
CA HIS A 106 9.71 8.71 -25.92
C HIS A 106 9.87 7.19 -25.82
N HIS A 107 8.90 6.48 -25.25
CA HIS A 107 8.97 5.02 -25.17
C HIS A 107 8.73 4.31 -26.53
N GLN A 108 8.03 4.94 -27.47
CA GLN A 108 7.96 4.46 -28.85
C GLN A 108 9.31 4.63 -29.58
N GLN A 109 10.00 5.75 -29.37
CA GLN A 109 11.35 5.97 -29.89
C GLN A 109 12.34 4.96 -29.26
N GLN A 110 12.25 4.72 -27.94
CA GLN A 110 13.00 3.68 -27.24
C GLN A 110 12.79 2.30 -27.90
N LEU A 111 11.54 1.90 -28.15
CA LEU A 111 11.22 0.62 -28.79
C LEU A 111 11.86 0.51 -30.20
N SER A 112 11.75 1.56 -31.02
CA SER A 112 12.33 1.58 -32.36
C SER A 112 13.87 1.47 -32.35
N LEU A 113 14.53 2.04 -31.34
CA LEU A 113 15.98 1.89 -31.14
C LEU A 113 16.33 0.47 -30.67
N ALA A 114 15.53 -0.12 -29.79
CA ALA A 114 15.75 -1.48 -29.29
C ALA A 114 15.72 -2.53 -30.42
N GLU A 115 14.83 -2.34 -31.41
CA GLU A 115 14.74 -3.19 -32.61
C GLU A 115 15.97 -3.13 -33.52
N GLN A 116 16.79 -2.07 -33.40
CA GLN A 116 17.99 -1.84 -34.22
C GLN A 116 19.29 -2.36 -33.57
N LEU A 117 19.21 -2.86 -32.32
CA LEU A 117 20.37 -3.43 -31.62
C LEU A 117 20.82 -4.73 -32.28
N ALA A 118 22.12 -4.84 -32.55
CA ALA A 118 22.72 -6.01 -33.21
C ALA A 118 22.82 -7.21 -32.26
N ASP A 119 23.01 -6.96 -30.96
CA ASP A 119 22.96 -8.03 -29.96
C ASP A 119 21.50 -8.47 -29.76
N LYS A 120 21.22 -9.72 -30.14
CA LYS A 120 19.86 -10.25 -30.16
C LYS A 120 19.24 -10.34 -28.76
N GLN A 121 20.03 -10.71 -27.74
CA GLN A 121 19.49 -10.84 -26.38
C GLN A 121 19.20 -9.46 -25.79
N ASN A 122 20.12 -8.51 -25.92
CA ASN A 122 19.92 -7.13 -25.51
C ASN A 122 18.74 -6.48 -26.27
N SER A 123 18.61 -6.72 -27.58
CA SER A 123 17.48 -6.24 -28.36
C SER A 123 16.14 -6.74 -27.81
N ILE A 124 16.02 -8.05 -27.54
CA ILE A 124 14.81 -8.66 -26.98
C ILE A 124 14.50 -8.04 -25.61
N GLN A 125 15.51 -7.92 -24.75
CA GLN A 125 15.35 -7.36 -23.42
C GLN A 125 14.85 -5.90 -23.47
N GLN A 126 15.50 -5.05 -24.26
CA GLN A 126 15.10 -3.65 -24.40
C GLN A 126 13.72 -3.48 -25.05
N GLN A 127 13.33 -4.37 -25.98
CA GLN A 127 11.99 -4.39 -26.55
C GLN A 127 10.93 -4.75 -25.50
N ILE A 128 11.19 -5.76 -24.65
CA ILE A 128 10.30 -6.15 -23.55
C ILE A 128 10.14 -4.97 -22.58
N TYR A 129 11.24 -4.31 -22.19
CA TYR A 129 11.17 -3.15 -21.32
C TYR A 129 10.37 -2.00 -21.92
N ALA A 130 10.63 -1.63 -23.18
CA ALA A 130 9.92 -0.55 -23.87
C ALA A 130 8.42 -0.85 -24.00
N GLN A 131 8.06 -2.09 -24.34
CA GLN A 131 6.67 -2.53 -24.42
C GLN A 131 5.99 -2.50 -23.04
N PHE A 132 6.69 -2.97 -22.01
CA PHE A 132 6.18 -2.96 -20.65
C PHE A 132 5.89 -1.54 -20.14
N VAL A 133 6.81 -0.58 -20.34
CA VAL A 133 6.59 0.82 -19.92
C VAL A 133 5.51 1.53 -20.75
N LEU A 134 5.37 1.21 -22.05
CA LEU A 134 4.23 1.67 -22.86
C LEU A 134 2.90 1.16 -22.28
N GLY A 135 2.83 -0.13 -21.93
CA GLY A 135 1.67 -0.71 -21.26
C GLY A 135 1.33 0.01 -19.96
N ARG A 136 2.35 0.33 -19.14
CA ARG A 136 2.18 1.09 -17.90
C ARG A 136 1.68 2.51 -18.13
N CYS A 137 2.14 3.20 -19.16
CA CYS A 137 1.65 4.54 -19.52
C CYS A 137 0.14 4.51 -19.76
N TYR A 138 -0.32 3.64 -20.65
CA TYR A 138 -1.74 3.51 -20.96
C TYR A 138 -2.58 3.05 -19.76
N LEU A 139 -2.09 2.07 -18.99
CA LEU A 139 -2.79 1.59 -17.80
C LEU A 139 -2.93 2.69 -16.75
N LYS A 140 -1.86 3.42 -16.41
CA LYS A 140 -1.94 4.49 -15.40
C LYS A 140 -2.79 5.66 -15.87
N GLN A 141 -2.76 5.99 -17.16
CA GLN A 141 -3.68 6.96 -17.73
C GLN A 141 -5.13 6.50 -17.54
N ALA A 142 -5.45 5.24 -17.86
CA ALA A 142 -6.78 4.66 -17.66
C ALA A 142 -7.22 4.71 -16.18
N VAL A 143 -6.33 4.40 -15.24
CA VAL A 143 -6.61 4.48 -13.80
C VAL A 143 -6.97 5.91 -13.37
N LYS A 144 -6.29 6.93 -13.89
CA LYS A 144 -6.59 8.33 -13.53
C LYS A 144 -7.97 8.77 -14.00
N ILE A 145 -8.39 8.36 -15.20
CA ILE A 145 -9.67 8.76 -15.79
C ILE A 145 -10.79 7.74 -15.57
N LYS A 146 -10.58 6.74 -14.69
CA LYS A 146 -11.47 5.59 -14.51
C LYS A 146 -12.92 5.95 -14.17
N ASP A 147 -13.13 7.10 -13.53
CA ASP A 147 -14.43 7.61 -13.11
C ASP A 147 -14.97 8.71 -14.06
N GLU A 148 -14.25 9.05 -15.14
CA GLU A 148 -14.55 10.20 -16.01
C GLU A 148 -15.14 9.77 -17.36
N ASP A 149 -14.45 8.88 -18.09
CA ASP A 149 -14.84 8.45 -19.44
C ASP A 149 -14.61 6.95 -19.64
N SER A 150 -15.68 6.17 -19.52
CA SER A 150 -15.61 4.71 -19.65
C SER A 150 -15.18 4.24 -21.05
N SER A 151 -15.47 5.02 -22.11
CA SER A 151 -15.09 4.66 -23.48
C SER A 151 -13.59 4.80 -23.67
N LYS A 152 -13.04 5.93 -23.20
CA LYS A 152 -11.60 6.19 -23.25
C LYS A 152 -10.81 5.25 -22.34
N VAL A 153 -11.34 4.92 -21.16
CA VAL A 153 -10.77 3.88 -20.28
C VAL A 153 -10.66 2.56 -21.03
N LYS A 154 -11.72 2.14 -21.72
CA LYS A 154 -11.71 0.90 -22.50
C LYS A 154 -10.61 0.91 -23.56
N GLU A 155 -10.53 1.96 -24.38
CA GLU A 155 -9.48 2.10 -25.41
C GLU A 155 -8.06 2.03 -24.82
N LEU A 156 -7.82 2.76 -23.73
CA LEU A 156 -6.52 2.75 -23.05
C LEU A 156 -6.18 1.37 -22.47
N THR A 157 -7.16 0.67 -21.89
CA THR A 157 -6.95 -0.68 -21.36
C THR A 157 -6.68 -1.69 -22.47
N GLU A 158 -7.32 -1.57 -23.64
CA GLU A 158 -7.04 -2.43 -24.80
C GLU A 158 -5.62 -2.22 -25.33
N LYS A 159 -5.16 -0.95 -25.40
CA LYS A 159 -3.76 -0.65 -25.73
C LYS A 159 -2.82 -1.26 -24.71
N ALA A 160 -3.05 -1.02 -23.42
CA ALA A 160 -2.22 -1.55 -22.34
C ALA A 160 -2.13 -3.08 -22.37
N ASP A 161 -3.26 -3.78 -22.56
CA ASP A 161 -3.35 -5.24 -22.64
C ASP A 161 -2.47 -5.78 -23.78
N LYS A 162 -2.51 -5.15 -24.97
CA LYS A 162 -1.66 -5.52 -26.10
C LYS A 162 -0.16 -5.44 -25.76
N TYR A 163 0.28 -4.35 -25.14
CA TYR A 163 1.68 -4.14 -24.76
C TYR A 163 2.15 -5.15 -23.68
N PHE A 164 1.30 -5.42 -22.68
CA PHE A 164 1.62 -6.39 -21.64
C PHE A 164 1.62 -7.83 -22.16
N LEU A 165 0.67 -8.21 -23.01
CA LEU A 165 0.65 -9.53 -23.63
C LEU A 165 1.86 -9.77 -24.55
N PHE A 166 2.28 -8.75 -25.30
CA PHE A 166 3.52 -8.83 -26.07
C PHE A 166 4.72 -9.11 -25.15
N SER A 167 4.84 -8.33 -24.07
CA SER A 167 5.92 -8.49 -23.09
C SER A 167 5.90 -9.90 -22.48
N LEU A 168 4.74 -10.38 -22.05
CA LEU A 168 4.55 -11.72 -21.46
C LEU A 168 4.96 -12.84 -22.41
N ASN A 169 4.48 -12.79 -23.66
CA ASN A 169 4.77 -13.80 -24.68
C ASN A 169 6.24 -13.79 -25.11
N SER A 170 6.96 -12.71 -24.84
CA SER A 170 8.37 -12.54 -25.17
C SER A 170 9.31 -12.95 -24.04
N LEU A 171 8.82 -13.05 -22.79
CA LEU A 171 9.63 -13.48 -21.64
C LEU A 171 10.38 -14.81 -21.85
N PRO A 172 9.80 -15.87 -22.46
CA PRO A 172 10.53 -17.12 -22.68
C PRO A 172 11.79 -16.98 -23.56
N GLN A 173 11.95 -15.86 -24.27
CA GLN A 173 13.12 -15.58 -25.12
C GLN A 173 14.30 -14.99 -24.33
N LEU A 174 14.06 -14.50 -23.11
CA LEU A 174 15.11 -14.02 -22.21
C LEU A 174 15.89 -15.20 -21.63
N THR A 175 17.20 -15.02 -21.46
CA THR A 175 18.07 -16.04 -20.88
C THR A 175 18.10 -16.02 -19.35
N ASP A 176 17.95 -14.84 -18.74
CA ASP A 176 17.91 -14.65 -17.29
C ASP A 176 16.59 -15.17 -16.67
N GLU A 177 16.69 -16.20 -15.83
CA GLU A 177 15.52 -16.79 -15.17
C GLU A 177 14.89 -15.91 -14.10
N LEU A 178 15.73 -15.19 -13.35
CA LEU A 178 15.27 -14.32 -12.28
C LEU A 178 14.48 -13.14 -12.86
N GLU A 179 15.03 -12.51 -13.90
CA GLU A 179 14.38 -11.40 -14.60
C GLU A 179 13.04 -11.86 -15.22
N ARG A 180 13.01 -13.04 -15.86
CA ARG A 180 11.76 -13.63 -16.39
C ARG A 180 10.71 -13.79 -15.30
N ASN A 181 11.05 -14.43 -14.19
CA ASN A 181 10.11 -14.71 -13.09
C ASN A 181 9.59 -13.42 -12.44
N ARG A 182 10.44 -12.39 -12.34
CA ARG A 182 10.05 -11.07 -11.84
C ARG A 182 9.09 -10.37 -12.80
N ALA A 183 9.45 -10.28 -14.07
CA ALA A 183 8.64 -9.62 -15.09
C ALA A 183 7.29 -10.31 -15.26
N ASP A 184 7.26 -11.64 -15.26
CA ASP A 184 6.03 -12.44 -15.33
C ASP A 184 5.04 -12.05 -14.24
N ARG A 185 5.50 -11.99 -12.98
CA ARG A 185 4.66 -11.63 -11.84
C ARG A 185 4.06 -10.23 -11.97
N ILE A 186 4.88 -9.26 -12.37
CA ILE A 186 4.47 -7.86 -12.49
C ILE A 186 3.48 -7.68 -13.65
N ILE A 187 3.74 -8.33 -14.79
CA ILE A 187 2.85 -8.28 -15.95
C ILE A 187 1.49 -8.91 -15.62
N HIS A 188 1.46 -10.07 -14.97
CA HIS A 188 0.21 -10.70 -14.52
C HIS A 188 -0.59 -9.81 -13.56
N GLN A 189 0.07 -9.05 -12.69
CA GLN A 189 -0.60 -8.06 -11.85
C GLN A 189 -1.25 -6.95 -12.69
N HIS A 190 -0.54 -6.36 -13.66
CA HIS A 190 -1.10 -5.30 -14.48
C HIS A 190 -2.24 -5.79 -15.39
N LEU A 191 -2.13 -7.00 -15.94
CA LEU A 191 -3.22 -7.65 -16.67
C LEU A 191 -4.45 -7.84 -15.76
N ARG A 192 -4.26 -8.21 -14.49
CA ARG A 192 -5.34 -8.27 -13.51
C ARG A 192 -6.00 -6.91 -13.29
N GLU A 193 -5.22 -5.84 -13.10
CA GLU A 193 -5.73 -4.46 -12.96
C GLU A 193 -6.57 -4.04 -14.19
N ILE A 194 -6.15 -4.41 -15.40
CA ILE A 194 -6.91 -4.17 -16.63
C ILE A 194 -8.29 -4.82 -16.58
N ARG A 195 -8.39 -6.09 -16.15
CA ARG A 195 -9.68 -6.80 -16.02
C ARG A 195 -10.61 -6.09 -15.03
N PHE A 196 -10.07 -5.48 -13.98
CA PHE A 196 -10.86 -4.64 -13.07
C PHE A 196 -11.40 -3.38 -13.77
N LEU A 197 -10.56 -2.66 -14.51
CA LEU A 197 -10.99 -1.45 -15.23
C LEU A 197 -12.00 -1.74 -16.34
N GLN A 198 -11.92 -2.93 -16.96
CA GLN A 198 -12.86 -3.40 -17.99
C GLN A 198 -14.18 -3.94 -17.41
N GLU A 199 -14.39 -3.87 -16.09
CA GLU A 199 -15.52 -4.46 -15.38
C GLU A 199 -15.65 -6.00 -15.53
N GLU A 200 -14.56 -6.70 -15.85
CA GLU A 200 -14.51 -8.18 -15.96
C GLU A 200 -14.35 -8.83 -14.58
N TRP A 201 -15.30 -8.57 -13.68
CA TRP A 201 -15.22 -8.90 -12.25
C TRP A 201 -14.89 -10.36 -11.95
N GLN A 202 -15.47 -11.28 -12.71
CA GLN A 202 -15.22 -12.71 -12.53
C GLN A 202 -13.76 -13.08 -12.86
N SER A 203 -13.22 -12.56 -13.96
CA SER A 203 -11.84 -12.80 -14.39
C SER A 203 -10.87 -12.21 -13.38
N TYR A 204 -11.07 -10.94 -13.01
CA TYR A 204 -10.30 -10.24 -11.98
C TYR A 204 -10.28 -11.02 -10.65
N PHE A 205 -11.46 -11.40 -10.15
CA PHE A 205 -11.58 -12.10 -8.88
C PHE A 205 -10.96 -13.49 -8.91
N ASN A 206 -11.15 -14.25 -9.99
CA ASN A 206 -10.55 -15.57 -10.15
C ASN A 206 -9.03 -15.50 -10.12
N GLN A 207 -8.41 -14.52 -10.79
CA GLN A 207 -6.96 -14.33 -10.76
C GLN A 207 -6.46 -13.95 -9.36
N LYS A 208 -7.16 -13.05 -8.66
CA LYS A 208 -6.84 -12.67 -7.28
C LYS A 208 -6.89 -13.87 -6.34
N LYS A 209 -7.97 -14.65 -6.41
CA LYS A 209 -8.17 -15.88 -5.64
C LYS A 209 -7.12 -16.95 -5.97
N GLN A 210 -6.78 -17.11 -7.25
CA GLN A 210 -5.76 -18.05 -7.71
C GLN A 210 -4.39 -17.72 -7.12
N SER A 211 -3.98 -16.46 -7.17
CA SER A 211 -2.71 -15.99 -6.61
C SER A 211 -2.62 -16.26 -5.10
N ILE A 212 -3.69 -15.98 -4.36
CA ILE A 212 -3.76 -16.28 -2.91
C ILE A 212 -3.60 -17.79 -2.67
N ARG A 213 -4.27 -18.62 -3.46
CA ARG A 213 -4.24 -20.08 -3.29
C ARG A 213 -2.88 -20.68 -3.61
N GLU A 214 -2.22 -20.19 -4.65
CA GLU A 214 -0.85 -20.58 -5.00
C GLU A 214 0.11 -20.35 -3.85
N LYS A 215 0.06 -19.14 -3.28
CA LYS A 215 1.05 -18.68 -2.30
C LYS A 215 0.83 -19.19 -0.89
N LEU A 216 -0.42 -19.31 -0.45
CA LEU A 216 -0.75 -19.78 0.90
C LEU A 216 -0.95 -21.29 1.00
N PHE A 217 -1.40 -21.93 -0.08
CA PHE A 217 -1.88 -23.32 -0.03
C PHE A 217 -1.25 -24.23 -1.08
N GLN A 218 -0.20 -23.79 -1.80
CA GLN A 218 0.47 -24.59 -2.83
C GLN A 218 -0.53 -25.20 -3.83
N ASN A 219 -1.54 -24.42 -4.22
CA ASN A 219 -2.63 -24.86 -5.11
C ASN A 219 -3.53 -26.00 -4.59
N LYS A 220 -3.50 -26.33 -3.29
CA LYS A 220 -4.44 -27.29 -2.68
C LYS A 220 -5.89 -26.87 -2.93
N LYS A 221 -6.66 -27.74 -3.59
CA LYS A 221 -8.07 -27.51 -3.97
C LYS A 221 -9.00 -28.34 -3.08
N ASP A 222 -9.23 -27.88 -1.85
CA ASP A 222 -10.25 -28.45 -0.98
C ASP A 222 -11.29 -27.38 -0.60
N ASN A 223 -12.36 -27.80 0.07
CA ASN A 223 -13.48 -26.90 0.39
C ASN A 223 -13.08 -25.77 1.35
N LEU A 224 -12.16 -26.03 2.28
CA LEU A 224 -11.70 -25.08 3.27
C LEU A 224 -10.75 -24.07 2.64
N THR A 225 -9.73 -24.52 1.91
CA THR A 225 -8.77 -23.64 1.24
C THR A 225 -9.45 -22.76 0.20
N ASP A 226 -10.40 -23.30 -0.55
CA ASP A 226 -11.19 -22.55 -1.52
C ASP A 226 -12.02 -21.44 -0.85
N ALA A 227 -12.67 -21.74 0.27
CA ALA A 227 -13.47 -20.76 1.00
C ALA A 227 -12.59 -19.67 1.67
N ILE A 228 -11.48 -20.05 2.30
CA ILE A 228 -10.51 -19.10 2.88
C ILE A 228 -9.95 -18.20 1.78
N SER A 229 -9.50 -18.76 0.65
CA SER A 229 -8.97 -17.98 -0.48
C SER A 229 -10.02 -17.03 -1.04
N THR A 230 -11.29 -17.44 -1.08
CA THR A 230 -12.40 -16.60 -1.52
C THR A 230 -12.63 -15.44 -0.54
N ILE A 231 -12.66 -15.70 0.77
CA ILE A 231 -12.83 -14.67 1.81
C ILE A 231 -11.67 -13.66 1.77
N LEU A 232 -10.42 -14.15 1.72
CA LEU A 232 -9.24 -13.30 1.57
C LEU A 232 -9.30 -12.45 0.29
N ALA A 233 -9.69 -13.04 -0.85
CA ALA A 233 -9.84 -12.29 -2.10
C ALA A 233 -10.93 -11.22 -2.02
N VAL A 234 -12.00 -11.46 -1.26
CA VAL A 234 -13.05 -10.46 -1.04
C VAL A 234 -12.58 -9.36 -0.09
N LEU A 235 -11.93 -9.70 1.02
CA LEU A 235 -11.61 -8.75 2.09
C LEU A 235 -10.31 -7.98 1.86
N ASN A 236 -9.34 -8.54 1.14
CA ASN A 236 -8.14 -7.82 0.72
C ASN A 236 -8.51 -6.69 -0.24
N ILE A 237 -7.96 -5.49 -0.03
CA ILE A 237 -8.23 -4.30 -0.86
C ILE A 237 -6.90 -3.87 -1.50
N PRO A 238 -6.63 -4.21 -2.76
CA PRO A 238 -5.45 -3.72 -3.48
C PRO A 238 -5.61 -2.24 -3.90
N PRO A 239 -4.51 -1.56 -4.30
CA PRO A 239 -4.52 -0.15 -4.70
C PRO A 239 -5.56 0.18 -5.78
N ILE A 240 -5.77 -0.70 -6.76
CA ILE A 240 -6.74 -0.49 -7.84
C ILE A 240 -8.19 -0.40 -7.32
N GLU A 241 -8.51 -1.16 -6.26
CA GLU A 241 -9.80 -1.16 -5.58
C GLU A 241 -9.94 0.02 -4.62
N LEU A 242 -8.87 0.37 -3.88
CA LEU A 242 -8.88 1.50 -2.94
C LEU A 242 -8.96 2.86 -3.66
N GLY A 243 -8.21 3.03 -4.75
CA GLY A 243 -8.08 4.32 -5.42
C GLY A 243 -7.62 5.44 -4.48
N ALA A 244 -8.21 6.62 -4.61
CA ALA A 244 -7.92 7.80 -3.78
C ALA A 244 -8.86 7.94 -2.56
N ILE A 245 -9.33 6.82 -1.99
CA ILE A 245 -10.12 6.85 -0.76
C ILE A 245 -9.17 7.18 0.40
N PRO A 246 -9.40 8.28 1.14
CA PRO A 246 -8.59 8.59 2.29
C PRO A 246 -8.92 7.65 3.45
N LEU A 247 -7.88 7.26 4.18
CA LEU A 247 -7.99 6.43 5.37
C LEU A 247 -7.40 7.19 6.56
N SER A 248 -7.97 6.99 7.74
CA SER A 248 -7.61 7.73 8.95
C SER A 248 -7.14 6.80 10.06
N HIS A 249 -6.07 7.19 10.74
CA HIS A 249 -5.57 6.56 11.95
C HIS A 249 -5.64 7.56 13.10
N TYR A 250 -6.37 7.20 14.16
CA TYR A 250 -6.54 8.06 15.32
C TYR A 250 -5.53 7.68 16.39
N THR A 251 -4.87 8.70 16.94
CA THR A 251 -3.81 8.49 17.93
C THR A 251 -3.77 9.63 18.94
N SER A 252 -3.00 9.46 20.01
CA SER A 252 -2.80 10.50 21.00
C SER A 252 -1.81 11.57 20.51
N PRO A 253 -1.81 12.80 21.07
CA PRO A 253 -0.84 13.82 20.71
C PRO A 253 0.60 13.39 20.97
N SER A 254 0.88 12.69 22.08
CA SER A 254 2.24 12.22 22.38
C SER A 254 2.75 11.15 21.41
N VAL A 255 1.85 10.31 20.89
CA VAL A 255 2.22 9.35 19.85
C VAL A 255 2.43 10.07 18.52
N CYS A 256 1.55 11.01 18.17
CA CYS A 256 1.73 11.86 16.98
C CYS A 256 3.07 12.61 17.00
N GLU A 257 3.44 13.24 18.11
CA GLU A 257 4.74 13.91 18.28
C GLU A 257 5.92 12.97 18.04
N ARG A 258 5.88 11.75 18.60
CA ARG A 258 6.92 10.72 18.42
C ARG A 258 7.03 10.24 16.98
N LEU A 259 5.92 10.10 16.26
CA LEU A 259 5.90 9.71 14.85
C LEU A 259 6.54 10.77 13.94
N PHE A 260 6.55 12.04 14.37
CA PHE A 260 7.19 13.15 13.66
C PHE A 260 8.51 13.61 14.30
N GLY A 261 9.00 12.91 15.32
CA GLY A 261 10.25 13.24 16.02
C GLY A 261 10.22 14.58 16.78
N ILE A 262 9.03 15.09 17.12
CA ILE A 262 8.85 16.31 17.90
C ILE A 262 9.14 15.99 19.37
N VAL A 263 10.14 16.66 19.95
CA VAL A 263 10.59 16.44 21.33
C VAL A 263 9.96 17.50 22.23
N SER A 264 8.78 17.20 22.78
CA SER A 264 8.04 18.11 23.66
C SER A 264 8.69 18.32 25.05
N ASP A 265 9.64 17.48 25.46
CA ASP A 265 10.26 17.49 26.80
C ASP A 265 11.68 18.11 26.86
N LYS A 266 12.13 18.91 25.89
CA LYS A 266 13.41 19.65 26.00
C LYS A 266 13.25 20.83 26.98
N THR A 267 13.46 20.59 28.27
CA THR A 267 13.47 21.60 29.34
C THR A 267 14.85 22.19 29.65
N ASN A 268 15.85 22.02 28.78
CA ASN A 268 17.19 22.55 29.03
C ASN A 268 17.55 23.65 28.03
N ASP A 269 17.47 24.90 28.48
CA ASP A 269 17.95 26.13 27.80
C ASP A 269 19.49 26.16 27.59
N LYS A 270 20.19 25.02 27.65
CA LYS A 270 21.66 24.93 27.68
C LYS A 270 22.28 23.86 26.78
N ALA A 271 21.52 23.26 25.85
CA ALA A 271 22.10 22.35 24.86
C ALA A 271 22.32 23.08 23.53
N ASP A 272 23.51 22.95 22.95
CA ASP A 272 23.88 23.59 21.67
C ASP A 272 23.09 23.09 20.45
N ASP A 273 22.22 22.09 20.62
CA ASP A 273 21.34 21.54 19.59
C ASP A 273 19.85 21.77 19.95
N ASN A 274 19.40 23.00 19.69
CA ASN A 274 18.09 23.53 20.06
C ASN A 274 16.94 23.15 19.10
N ASP A 275 17.14 22.21 18.17
CA ASP A 275 16.05 21.82 17.27
C ASP A 275 14.97 21.02 18.02
N PRO A 276 13.71 21.48 18.11
CA PRO A 276 12.61 20.75 18.74
C PRO A 276 12.18 19.51 17.94
N VAL A 277 12.68 19.33 16.71
CA VAL A 277 12.47 18.13 15.88
C VAL A 277 13.80 17.39 15.71
N ASN A 278 13.84 16.12 16.10
CA ASN A 278 15.01 15.27 15.96
C ASN A 278 14.67 14.02 15.13
N SER A 279 15.21 13.96 13.91
CA SER A 279 15.02 12.84 12.97
C SER A 279 15.51 11.49 13.53
N ASN A 280 16.50 11.49 14.42
CA ASN A 280 17.02 10.29 15.07
C ASN A 280 16.12 9.80 16.23
N LYS A 281 15.10 10.57 16.62
CA LYS A 281 14.12 10.20 17.65
C LYS A 281 12.75 9.83 17.08
N VAL A 282 12.65 9.69 15.76
CA VAL A 282 11.42 9.27 15.09
C VAL A 282 11.13 7.81 15.44
N SER A 283 9.95 7.56 16.00
CA SER A 283 9.45 6.20 16.16
C SER A 283 8.73 5.78 14.89
N PRO A 284 8.95 4.56 14.37
CA PRO A 284 8.08 4.02 13.34
C PRO A 284 6.66 3.85 13.89
N MET A 285 5.68 3.88 12.99
CA MET A 285 4.33 3.41 13.27
C MET A 285 4.39 1.94 13.67
N ARG A 286 3.58 1.58 14.67
CA ARG A 286 3.57 0.25 15.27
C ARG A 286 2.33 -0.52 14.82
N ILE A 287 2.47 -1.84 14.77
CA ILE A 287 1.38 -2.79 14.60
C ILE A 287 1.19 -3.48 15.95
N GLY A 288 0.02 -3.30 16.56
CA GLY A 288 -0.28 -3.75 17.91
C GLY A 288 -0.81 -5.18 17.95
N SER A 289 -0.62 -5.86 19.08
CA SER A 289 -1.16 -7.19 19.34
C SER A 289 -2.69 -7.20 19.44
N SER A 290 -3.35 -8.20 18.86
CA SER A 290 -4.81 -8.35 18.88
C SER A 290 -5.39 -8.67 20.27
N THR A 291 -4.57 -9.09 21.23
CA THR A 291 -5.01 -9.67 22.52
C THR A 291 -5.75 -8.66 23.42
N TYR A 292 -5.40 -7.38 23.35
CA TYR A 292 -5.94 -6.34 24.24
C TYR A 292 -6.60 -5.21 23.44
N MET A 293 -7.26 -5.59 22.35
CA MET A 293 -8.03 -4.66 21.53
C MET A 293 -9.34 -4.29 22.23
N ASN A 294 -9.98 -3.22 21.75
CA ASN A 294 -11.25 -2.75 22.31
C ASN A 294 -12.41 -3.74 22.09
N ASP A 295 -12.32 -4.59 21.06
CA ASP A 295 -13.22 -5.73 20.91
C ASP A 295 -12.63 -6.94 21.65
N PRO A 296 -13.20 -7.37 22.78
CA PRO A 296 -12.71 -8.55 23.49
C PRO A 296 -12.99 -9.85 22.76
N THR A 297 -13.84 -9.83 21.71
CA THR A 297 -14.21 -11.00 20.90
C THR A 297 -13.46 -11.05 19.56
N GLU A 298 -12.36 -10.29 19.47
CA GLU A 298 -11.53 -10.17 18.27
C GLU A 298 -11.05 -11.54 17.75
N GLY A 299 -11.54 -11.93 16.57
CA GLY A 299 -11.27 -13.25 15.98
C GLY A 299 -12.22 -14.37 16.40
N GLU A 300 -13.06 -14.18 17.42
CA GLU A 300 -13.99 -15.19 17.92
C GLU A 300 -15.30 -15.25 17.12
N GLY A 301 -15.79 -14.12 16.62
CA GLY A 301 -17.08 -14.06 15.92
C GLY A 301 -17.18 -15.00 14.71
N LEU A 302 -16.06 -15.25 14.00
CA LEU A 302 -16.04 -16.24 12.91
C LEU A 302 -16.15 -17.67 13.43
N LEU A 303 -15.47 -17.98 14.54
CA LEU A 303 -15.50 -19.32 15.14
C LEU A 303 -16.90 -19.64 15.67
N GLU A 304 -17.56 -18.66 16.31
CA GLU A 304 -18.93 -18.80 16.78
C GLU A 304 -19.92 -18.99 15.63
N LEU A 305 -19.76 -18.25 14.53
CA LEU A 305 -20.54 -18.44 13.30
C LEU A 305 -20.39 -19.86 12.74
N LEU A 306 -19.22 -20.48 12.90
CA LEU A 306 -18.95 -21.85 12.49
C LEU A 306 -19.31 -22.89 13.56
N ASN A 307 -19.90 -22.47 14.68
CA ASN A 307 -20.21 -23.32 15.83
C ASN A 307 -18.98 -24.10 16.33
N MET A 308 -17.81 -23.45 16.31
CA MET A 308 -16.57 -23.97 16.83
C MET A 308 -16.31 -23.36 18.20
N GLN A 309 -16.37 -24.18 19.24
CA GLN A 309 -15.87 -23.81 20.55
C GLN A 309 -14.41 -24.18 20.67
N ASP A 310 -13.63 -23.32 21.31
CA ASP A 310 -12.33 -23.71 21.84
C ASP A 310 -12.57 -24.71 22.96
N LEU A 311 -12.24 -25.97 22.67
CA LEU A 311 -12.33 -27.10 23.60
C LEU A 311 -11.12 -27.04 24.55
N GLU A 312 -10.99 -25.93 25.26
CA GLU A 312 -10.04 -25.83 26.36
C GLU A 312 -10.70 -26.33 27.65
N LEU A 313 -9.90 -26.86 28.56
CA LEU A 313 -10.41 -27.17 29.91
C LEU A 313 -10.92 -25.87 30.52
N GLU A 314 -12.08 -25.88 31.17
CA GLU A 314 -12.72 -24.67 31.76
C GLU A 314 -11.78 -23.83 32.64
N ASN A 315 -10.67 -24.42 33.12
CA ASN A 315 -9.68 -23.79 34.00
C ASN A 315 -8.24 -23.74 33.41
N LYS A 316 -8.03 -24.09 32.14
CA LYS A 316 -6.69 -24.04 31.53
C LYS A 316 -6.74 -23.81 30.02
N ALA A 317 -6.21 -22.66 29.62
CA ALA A 317 -5.90 -22.32 28.25
C ALA A 317 -4.43 -22.54 27.92
N ASN A 318 -4.11 -23.00 26.71
CA ASN A 318 -2.73 -22.99 26.23
C ASN A 318 -2.43 -21.63 25.58
N CYS A 319 -1.21 -21.13 25.77
CA CYS A 319 -0.78 -19.93 25.04
C CYS A 319 -0.62 -20.27 23.55
N PRO A 320 -1.19 -19.48 22.62
CA PRO A 320 -1.04 -19.75 21.20
C PRO A 320 0.41 -19.52 20.75
N ASP A 321 0.90 -20.37 19.84
CA ASP A 321 2.25 -20.26 19.27
C ASP A 321 2.44 -18.95 18.48
N TYR A 322 1.34 -18.44 17.91
CA TYR A 322 1.31 -17.26 17.05
C TYR A 322 0.32 -16.24 17.61
N ASN A 323 0.59 -14.96 17.35
CA ASN A 323 -0.34 -13.89 17.66
C ASN A 323 -0.59 -13.03 16.42
N ALA A 324 -1.79 -12.45 16.33
CA ALA A 324 -2.11 -11.47 15.33
C ALA A 324 -1.65 -10.09 15.78
N PHE A 325 -1.02 -9.39 14.85
CA PHE A 325 -0.63 -8.01 14.99
C PHE A 325 -1.31 -7.22 13.86
N PHE A 326 -2.03 -6.16 14.20
CA PHE A 326 -2.55 -5.25 13.18
C PHE A 326 -2.48 -3.79 13.61
N THR A 327 -2.46 -2.91 12.61
CA THR A 327 -2.79 -1.50 12.78
C THR A 327 -4.07 -1.18 12.03
N CYS A 328 -4.90 -0.36 12.66
CA CYS A 328 -6.28 -0.09 12.24
C CYS A 328 -6.37 1.27 11.57
N PHE A 329 -7.10 1.33 10.47
CA PHE A 329 -7.49 2.54 9.77
C PHE A 329 -9.01 2.60 9.64
N SER A 330 -9.57 3.79 9.56
CA SER A 330 -10.99 4.02 9.33
C SER A 330 -11.20 4.84 8.07
N SER A 331 -12.25 4.53 7.30
CA SER A 331 -12.72 5.42 6.23
C SER A 331 -13.36 6.71 6.74
N ARG A 332 -13.55 6.85 8.07
CA ARG A 332 -14.16 8.02 8.70
C ARG A 332 -13.12 9.06 9.11
N VAL A 333 -12.73 9.89 8.14
CA VAL A 333 -11.85 11.03 8.39
C VAL A 333 -12.57 12.11 9.20
N ASN A 334 -11.92 12.63 10.24
CA ASN A 334 -12.44 13.68 11.12
C ASN A 334 -13.83 13.35 11.71
N ASP A 335 -13.93 12.20 12.37
CA ASP A 335 -15.17 11.67 12.96
C ASP A 335 -15.15 11.76 14.49
N LEU A 336 -16.27 12.21 15.04
CA LEU A 336 -16.41 12.47 16.47
C LEU A 336 -16.28 11.19 17.31
N ASN A 337 -16.89 10.09 16.88
CA ASN A 337 -16.83 8.84 17.64
C ASN A 337 -15.40 8.29 17.64
N GLN A 338 -14.71 8.39 16.51
CA GLN A 338 -13.31 7.99 16.41
C GLN A 338 -12.40 8.83 17.33
N PHE A 339 -12.59 10.15 17.39
CA PHE A 339 -11.87 11.01 18.32
C PHE A 339 -12.17 10.69 19.80
N ARG A 340 -13.43 10.39 20.16
CA ARG A 340 -13.82 10.09 21.54
C ARG A 340 -13.27 8.74 22.03
N LEU A 341 -13.18 7.76 21.13
CA LEU A 341 -12.74 6.41 21.47
C LEU A 341 -11.21 6.26 21.36
N TYR A 342 -10.63 6.72 20.25
CA TYR A 342 -9.25 6.43 19.84
C TYR A 342 -8.35 7.67 19.83
N GLY A 343 -8.89 8.84 19.48
CA GLY A 343 -8.17 10.10 19.41
C GLY A 343 -8.21 10.90 20.72
N LYS A 344 -7.70 10.32 21.81
CA LYS A 344 -7.66 10.97 23.14
C LYS A 344 -6.35 10.74 23.87
N GLU A 345 -6.07 11.61 24.82
CA GLU A 345 -4.95 11.50 25.75
C GLU A 345 -5.40 11.95 27.13
N ASN A 346 -4.89 11.30 28.18
CA ASN A 346 -5.27 11.58 29.57
C ASN A 346 -6.80 11.58 29.78
N SER A 347 -7.49 10.67 29.10
CA SER A 347 -8.96 10.53 29.10
C SER A 347 -9.74 11.77 28.64
N VAL A 348 -9.08 12.77 28.03
CA VAL A 348 -9.74 13.95 27.47
C VAL A 348 -10.25 13.61 26.07
N GLU A 349 -11.57 13.48 25.92
CA GLU A 349 -12.19 13.16 24.64
C GLU A 349 -11.80 14.17 23.55
N ALA A 350 -11.48 13.66 22.35
CA ALA A 350 -11.08 14.44 21.18
C ALA A 350 -9.91 15.39 21.41
N SER A 351 -8.98 15.01 22.29
CA SER A 351 -7.71 15.70 22.46
C SER A 351 -6.60 15.17 21.54
N GLY A 352 -6.85 14.06 20.83
CA GLY A 352 -5.87 13.39 19.98
C GLY A 352 -5.74 13.97 18.57
N CYS A 353 -5.09 13.19 17.72
CA CYS A 353 -4.80 13.51 16.33
C CYS A 353 -5.42 12.46 15.40
N CYS A 354 -5.95 12.91 14.28
CA CYS A 354 -6.36 12.05 13.15
C CYS A 354 -5.32 12.20 12.05
N LEU A 355 -4.55 11.14 11.82
CA LEU A 355 -3.57 11.03 10.73
C LEU A 355 -4.30 10.53 9.48
N VAL A 356 -4.29 11.31 8.40
CA VAL A 356 -4.98 10.98 7.15
C VAL A 356 -3.96 10.54 6.10
N PHE A 357 -4.22 9.37 5.52
CA PHE A 357 -3.43 8.72 4.49
C PHE A 357 -4.20 8.66 3.17
N ASN A 358 -3.48 8.47 2.07
CA ASN A 358 -4.01 8.12 0.75
C ASN A 358 -4.97 9.14 0.11
N LYS A 359 -4.83 10.43 0.42
CA LYS A 359 -5.59 11.49 -0.28
C LYS A 359 -5.25 11.58 -1.76
N GLU A 360 -4.00 11.29 -2.09
CA GLU A 360 -3.50 11.31 -3.47
C GLU A 360 -3.62 9.93 -4.15
N GLY A 361 -4.06 8.88 -3.43
CA GLY A 361 -4.21 7.54 -3.98
C GLY A 361 -2.90 6.79 -4.25
N ASN A 362 -1.80 7.22 -3.62
CA ASN A 362 -0.43 6.73 -3.84
C ASN A 362 0.21 6.11 -2.58
N TRP A 363 -0.54 5.97 -1.48
CA TRP A 363 0.00 5.35 -0.27
C TRP A 363 0.09 3.83 -0.39
N LEU A 364 -1.05 3.19 -0.70
CA LEU A 364 -1.11 1.73 -0.73
C LEU A 364 -0.36 1.23 -1.96
N LYS A 365 0.65 0.39 -1.73
CA LYS A 365 1.39 -0.33 -2.76
C LYS A 365 0.80 -1.71 -2.97
N GLU A 366 1.06 -2.32 -4.13
CA GLU A 366 0.65 -3.72 -4.31
C GLU A 366 1.41 -4.59 -3.32
N SER A 367 0.68 -5.46 -2.64
CA SER A 367 1.21 -6.31 -1.58
C SER A 367 0.76 -7.74 -1.80
N ASP A 368 1.64 -8.68 -1.46
CA ASP A 368 1.28 -10.08 -1.42
C ASP A 368 0.48 -10.43 -0.15
N VAL A 369 -0.70 -11.04 -0.30
CA VAL A 369 -1.48 -11.57 0.82
C VAL A 369 -0.66 -12.55 1.68
N SER A 370 0.33 -13.24 1.11
CA SER A 370 1.23 -14.12 1.86
C SER A 370 2.11 -13.38 2.87
N ALA A 371 2.35 -12.07 2.69
CA ALA A 371 3.17 -11.25 3.59
C ALA A 371 2.64 -11.25 5.02
N SER A 372 1.31 -11.26 5.19
CA SER A 372 0.66 -11.35 6.50
C SER A 372 0.92 -12.66 7.23
N PHE A 373 1.34 -13.72 6.54
CA PHE A 373 1.32 -15.08 7.09
C PHE A 373 2.62 -15.86 6.87
N ARG A 374 3.71 -15.21 6.46
CA ARG A 374 5.00 -15.87 6.17
C ARG A 374 5.50 -16.74 7.33
N SER A 375 5.27 -16.32 8.56
CA SER A 375 5.64 -17.05 9.80
C SER A 375 4.92 -18.40 9.94
N MET A 376 3.71 -18.53 9.38
CA MET A 376 2.91 -19.75 9.39
C MET A 376 3.26 -20.68 8.22
N VAL A 377 3.59 -20.12 7.06
CA VAL A 377 3.92 -20.88 5.84
C VAL A 377 5.30 -21.53 5.94
N LYS A 378 6.24 -20.92 6.65
CA LYS A 378 7.58 -21.47 6.89
C LYS A 378 7.55 -22.55 7.99
N LYS A 379 7.18 -23.79 7.67
CA LYS A 379 7.45 -24.95 8.55
C LYS A 379 8.27 -26.03 7.85
N GLY A 380 9.52 -26.17 8.30
CA GLY A 380 10.32 -27.40 8.26
C GLY A 380 11.18 -27.62 7.02
N GLY A 381 12.51 -27.56 7.21
CA GLY A 381 13.49 -28.18 6.32
C GLY A 381 13.87 -27.37 5.09
N ASP A 382 15.17 -27.14 4.96
CA ASP A 382 15.91 -26.69 3.79
C ASP A 382 15.81 -25.19 3.48
N GLY A 383 16.96 -24.54 3.69
CA GLY A 383 17.16 -23.13 3.45
C GLY A 383 16.88 -22.76 2.01
N TYR A 384 15.69 -22.23 1.76
CA TYR A 384 15.58 -21.11 0.83
C TYR A 384 16.15 -19.90 1.57
N SER A 385 17.47 -19.75 1.43
CA SER A 385 18.16 -18.49 1.66
C SER A 385 17.31 -17.39 1.03
N GLY A 386 17.01 -16.37 1.82
CA GLY A 386 16.50 -15.13 1.26
C GLY A 386 17.52 -14.68 0.22
N GLU A 387 17.17 -14.82 -1.05
CA GLU A 387 17.80 -14.07 -2.12
C GLU A 387 17.34 -12.62 -1.92
N GLN A 388 18.05 -11.94 -1.02
CA GLN A 388 18.28 -10.51 -1.11
C GLN A 388 19.03 -10.31 -2.42
N LEU A 389 18.27 -10.00 -3.46
CA LEU A 389 18.84 -9.55 -4.72
C LEU A 389 18.84 -8.03 -4.66
N ALA A 390 20.04 -7.47 -4.53
CA ALA A 390 20.26 -6.05 -4.75
C ALA A 390 19.96 -5.78 -6.23
N GLU A 391 18.76 -5.26 -6.49
CA GLU A 391 18.26 -4.99 -7.84
C GLU A 391 18.65 -3.57 -8.26
N ALA A 392 19.57 -3.46 -9.20
CA ALA A 392 19.85 -2.23 -9.94
C ALA A 392 18.97 -2.18 -11.21
N ASP A 393 18.45 -0.97 -11.50
CA ASP A 393 17.82 -0.55 -12.75
C ASP A 393 16.31 -0.83 -13.02
N ILE A 394 15.55 -1.23 -12.00
CA ILE A 394 14.10 -0.94 -11.93
C ILE A 394 13.85 -0.30 -10.56
N PRO A 395 13.14 0.84 -10.41
CA PRO A 395 12.90 1.44 -9.11
C PRO A 395 12.33 0.40 -8.15
N ASN A 396 13.13 0.11 -7.12
CA ASN A 396 13.04 -1.04 -6.23
C ASN A 396 11.87 -0.95 -5.22
N SER A 397 10.81 -0.20 -5.55
CA SER A 397 9.81 0.24 -4.56
C SER A 397 8.68 -0.74 -4.28
N ASP A 398 8.60 -1.85 -5.04
CA ASP A 398 7.36 -2.60 -5.18
C ASP A 398 7.37 -3.99 -4.50
N PHE A 399 8.49 -4.52 -3.99
CA PHE A 399 8.51 -5.90 -3.47
C PHE A 399 9.34 -6.23 -2.22
N GLU A 400 9.88 -5.25 -1.49
CA GLU A 400 10.47 -5.55 -0.17
C GLU A 400 9.38 -5.71 0.91
N ASP A 401 9.74 -6.40 1.99
CA ASP A 401 8.93 -6.81 3.16
C ASP A 401 8.17 -5.66 3.89
N ASP A 402 8.19 -4.45 3.34
CA ASP A 402 7.69 -3.20 3.91
C ASP A 402 6.19 -2.95 3.66
N ASN A 403 5.55 -3.70 2.74
CA ASN A 403 4.14 -3.48 2.39
C ASN A 403 3.27 -4.64 2.82
N LEU A 404 2.49 -4.42 3.89
CA LEU A 404 1.44 -5.34 4.28
C LEU A 404 0.17 -5.14 3.44
N PRO A 405 -0.56 -6.23 3.16
CA PRO A 405 -1.87 -6.14 2.54
C PRO A 405 -2.89 -5.44 3.44
N LEU A 406 -3.66 -4.55 2.82
CA LEU A 406 -4.80 -3.90 3.44
C LEU A 406 -6.03 -4.82 3.34
N TYR A 407 -6.71 -5.02 4.45
CA TYR A 407 -7.96 -5.76 4.51
C TYR A 407 -9.09 -4.88 5.02
N GLN A 408 -10.26 -5.02 4.44
CA GLN A 408 -11.50 -4.48 5.00
C GLN A 408 -12.06 -5.47 6.04
N VAL A 409 -12.49 -4.95 7.19
CA VAL A 409 -13.13 -5.75 8.24
C VAL A 409 -14.62 -5.98 7.92
N ALA A 410 -15.08 -7.23 8.10
CA ALA A 410 -16.49 -7.60 8.03
C ALA A 410 -17.08 -7.71 9.44
N TYR A 411 -18.31 -7.24 9.63
CA TYR A 411 -18.94 -7.23 10.95
C TYR A 411 -20.00 -8.31 11.08
N ILE A 412 -19.95 -9.10 12.14
CA ILE A 412 -20.86 -10.20 12.44
C ILE A 412 -21.84 -9.76 13.52
N ALA A 413 -23.12 -10.05 13.34
CA ALA A 413 -24.17 -9.75 14.29
C ALA A 413 -25.05 -10.99 14.54
N TYR A 414 -25.43 -11.22 15.79
CA TYR A 414 -26.53 -12.13 16.11
C TYR A 414 -27.84 -11.59 15.55
N TYR A 415 -28.66 -12.46 14.98
CA TYR A 415 -30.01 -12.06 14.63
C TYR A 415 -30.81 -11.82 15.92
N ASP A 416 -31.24 -10.57 16.10
CA ASP A 416 -32.09 -10.11 17.18
C ASP A 416 -33.06 -9.06 16.61
N GLU A 417 -34.24 -8.90 17.23
CA GLU A 417 -35.32 -8.02 16.79
C GLU A 417 -34.86 -6.56 16.60
N TYR A 418 -33.85 -6.12 17.35
CA TYR A 418 -33.26 -4.77 17.28
C TYR A 418 -32.31 -4.54 16.10
N ILE A 419 -31.81 -5.62 15.48
CA ILE A 419 -30.98 -5.53 14.28
C ILE A 419 -31.90 -5.46 13.07
N ALA A 420 -32.29 -4.24 12.71
CA ALA A 420 -33.08 -4.00 11.51
C ALA A 420 -32.46 -4.71 10.29
N LYS A 421 -33.26 -5.46 9.52
CA LYS A 421 -32.80 -6.22 8.33
C LYS A 421 -31.91 -5.41 7.37
N LYS A 422 -32.10 -4.09 7.31
CA LYS A 422 -31.35 -3.13 6.49
C LYS A 422 -29.93 -2.85 6.97
N LYS A 423 -29.57 -3.23 8.20
CA LYS A 423 -28.26 -2.96 8.82
C LYS A 423 -27.17 -3.95 8.38
N CYS A 424 -27.55 -5.17 8.03
CA CYS A 424 -26.67 -6.21 7.51
C CYS A 424 -26.98 -6.49 6.03
N THR A 425 -25.96 -6.93 5.29
CA THR A 425 -26.02 -7.17 3.84
C THR A 425 -26.15 -8.64 3.49
N ILE A 426 -25.71 -9.54 4.38
CA ILE A 426 -25.80 -10.99 4.21
C ILE A 426 -26.48 -11.58 5.44
N TRP A 427 -27.42 -12.48 5.22
CA TRP A 427 -28.12 -13.21 6.28
C TRP A 427 -27.82 -14.71 6.16
N LEU A 428 -27.35 -15.31 7.25
CA LEU A 428 -26.87 -16.69 7.33
C LEU A 428 -27.64 -17.47 8.40
N PRO A 429 -27.96 -18.76 8.18
CA PRO A 429 -27.63 -19.54 6.99
C PRO A 429 -28.51 -19.20 5.77
N ASN A 430 -29.70 -18.63 6.00
CA ASN A 430 -30.61 -18.16 4.95
C ASN A 430 -31.41 -16.92 5.42
N GLU A 431 -32.12 -16.28 4.50
CA GLU A 431 -32.88 -15.04 4.75
C GLU A 431 -34.24 -15.28 5.45
N GLU A 432 -34.76 -16.50 5.38
CA GLU A 432 -36.05 -16.89 5.94
C GLU A 432 -35.96 -17.13 7.45
N ASN A 433 -34.86 -17.73 7.91
CA ASN A 433 -34.56 -18.00 9.30
C ASN A 433 -33.08 -17.70 9.63
N PRO A 434 -32.70 -16.41 9.64
CA PRO A 434 -31.34 -15.99 9.92
C PRO A 434 -30.96 -16.20 11.39
N LYS A 435 -29.75 -16.70 11.61
CA LYS A 435 -29.08 -16.70 12.92
C LYS A 435 -28.02 -15.59 13.02
N PHE A 436 -27.37 -15.29 11.90
CA PHE A 436 -26.30 -14.31 11.83
C PHE A 436 -26.54 -13.33 10.69
N GLY A 437 -26.16 -12.08 10.90
CA GLY A 437 -26.06 -11.06 9.88
C GLY A 437 -24.60 -10.64 9.67
N ILE A 438 -24.18 -10.47 8.42
CA ILE A 438 -22.87 -9.89 8.07
C ILE A 438 -23.10 -8.52 7.46
N ARG A 439 -22.38 -7.52 7.98
CA ARG A 439 -22.29 -6.18 7.39
C ARG A 439 -20.90 -5.99 6.81
N LEU A 440 -20.85 -5.72 5.51
CA LEU A 440 -19.64 -5.28 4.81
C LEU A 440 -20.00 -4.01 4.04
N LYS A 441 -19.32 -2.90 4.32
CA LYS A 441 -19.58 -1.64 3.60
C LYS A 441 -18.95 -1.64 2.20
N PRO A 442 -19.50 -0.87 1.24
CA PRO A 442 -18.84 -0.64 -0.03
C PRO A 442 -17.50 0.07 0.18
N VAL A 443 -16.49 -0.32 -0.62
CA VAL A 443 -15.22 0.40 -0.74
C VAL A 443 -15.34 1.28 -1.96
N GLY A 444 -15.36 2.59 -1.75
CA GLY A 444 -15.50 3.58 -2.82
C GLY A 444 -16.88 3.60 -3.46
N LYS A 445 -16.94 4.08 -4.70
CA LYS A 445 -18.20 4.34 -5.43
C LYS A 445 -18.65 3.16 -6.31
N ASN A 446 -17.83 2.13 -6.50
CA ASN A 446 -18.14 1.02 -7.39
C ASN A 446 -19.11 0.01 -6.75
N LEU A 447 -20.41 0.33 -6.80
CA LEU A 447 -21.47 -0.51 -6.23
C LEU A 447 -21.66 -1.85 -6.97
N LYS A 448 -21.31 -1.94 -8.25
CA LYS A 448 -21.37 -3.20 -9.02
C LYS A 448 -20.34 -4.19 -8.48
N TRP A 449 -19.10 -3.76 -8.33
CA TRP A 449 -18.03 -4.55 -7.72
C TRP A 449 -18.37 -4.94 -6.28
N HIS A 450 -18.93 -4.01 -5.49
CA HIS A 450 -19.37 -4.32 -4.14
C HIS A 450 -20.45 -5.42 -4.11
N LYS A 451 -21.45 -5.35 -4.99
CA LYS A 451 -22.48 -6.42 -5.10
C LYS A 451 -21.85 -7.77 -5.45
N PHE A 452 -20.85 -7.79 -6.35
CA PHE A 452 -20.09 -9.01 -6.67
C PHE A 452 -19.37 -9.56 -5.43
N ARG A 453 -18.65 -8.71 -4.69
CA ARG A 453 -17.97 -9.09 -3.42
C ARG A 453 -18.93 -9.68 -2.38
N ILE A 454 -20.11 -9.08 -2.20
CA ILE A 454 -21.13 -9.60 -1.27
C ILE A 454 -21.61 -10.99 -1.66
N LYS A 455 -21.83 -11.25 -2.96
CA LYS A 455 -22.23 -12.56 -3.47
C LYS A 455 -21.17 -13.62 -3.17
N GLU A 456 -19.91 -13.32 -3.49
CA GLU A 456 -18.79 -14.26 -3.25
C GLU A 456 -18.55 -14.52 -1.77
N LEU A 457 -18.63 -13.48 -0.92
CA LEU A 457 -18.52 -13.63 0.54
C LEU A 457 -19.62 -14.52 1.11
N ARG A 458 -20.88 -14.29 0.69
CA ARG A 458 -22.01 -15.13 1.10
C ARG A 458 -21.79 -16.59 0.70
N ALA A 459 -21.36 -16.83 -0.53
CA ALA A 459 -21.08 -18.18 -1.03
C ALA A 459 -19.97 -18.87 -0.22
N ALA A 460 -18.87 -18.16 0.07
CA ALA A 460 -17.76 -18.69 0.84
C ALA A 460 -18.15 -19.01 2.30
N LEU A 461 -18.88 -18.11 2.97
CA LEU A 461 -19.35 -18.32 4.34
C LEU A 461 -20.33 -19.49 4.43
N MET A 462 -21.29 -19.59 3.51
CA MET A 462 -22.19 -20.76 3.46
C MET A 462 -21.42 -22.07 3.25
N LYS A 463 -20.38 -22.06 2.41
CA LYS A 463 -19.52 -23.21 2.18
C LYS A 463 -18.74 -23.60 3.43
N LEU A 464 -18.23 -22.64 4.20
CA LEU A 464 -17.59 -22.91 5.49
C LEU A 464 -18.60 -23.48 6.50
N ILE A 465 -19.75 -22.85 6.69
CA ILE A 465 -20.79 -23.32 7.62
C ILE A 465 -21.19 -24.77 7.31
N LYS A 466 -21.43 -25.09 6.03
CA LYS A 466 -21.82 -26.46 5.60
C LYS A 466 -20.73 -27.51 5.88
N ASN A 467 -19.46 -27.11 5.90
CA ASN A 467 -18.33 -28.01 6.11
C ASN A 467 -17.69 -27.87 7.51
N SER A 468 -18.26 -27.06 8.39
CA SER A 468 -17.75 -26.79 9.75
C SER A 468 -17.44 -28.07 10.53
N ASN A 469 -18.39 -29.02 10.55
CA ASN A 469 -18.24 -30.32 11.22
C ASN A 469 -17.12 -31.21 10.66
N LYS A 470 -16.54 -30.88 9.50
CA LYS A 470 -15.46 -31.64 8.85
C LYS A 470 -14.08 -31.00 9.07
N ILE A 471 -14.02 -29.80 9.64
CA ILE A 471 -12.76 -29.09 9.91
C ILE A 471 -12.12 -29.73 11.13
N LYS A 472 -10.97 -30.39 10.93
CA LYS A 472 -10.22 -31.02 12.03
C LYS A 472 -9.55 -29.94 12.89
N ASN A 473 -9.13 -30.29 14.10
CA ASN A 473 -8.36 -29.38 14.97
C ASN A 473 -7.07 -28.87 14.31
N GLU A 474 -6.42 -29.69 13.47
CA GLU A 474 -5.25 -29.29 12.67
C GLU A 474 -5.61 -28.23 11.61
N ASP A 475 -6.81 -28.32 11.04
CA ASP A 475 -7.33 -27.40 10.03
C ASP A 475 -7.86 -26.08 10.63
N ARG A 476 -8.14 -26.04 11.95
CA ARG A 476 -8.51 -24.79 12.66
C ARG A 476 -7.43 -23.73 12.55
N LYS A 477 -6.15 -24.13 12.45
CA LYS A 477 -5.03 -23.21 12.20
C LYS A 477 -5.18 -22.45 10.88
N ALA A 478 -5.88 -23.01 9.90
CA ALA A 478 -6.16 -22.31 8.65
C ALA A 478 -7.23 -21.20 8.81
N LEU A 479 -8.04 -21.22 9.87
CA LEU A 479 -8.98 -20.13 10.14
C LEU A 479 -8.27 -18.87 10.65
N GLU A 480 -7.06 -18.99 11.21
CA GLU A 480 -6.21 -17.84 11.58
C GLU A 480 -5.97 -16.88 10.42
N TYR A 481 -5.97 -17.39 9.17
CA TYR A 481 -5.84 -16.57 7.96
C TYR A 481 -6.94 -15.52 7.82
N ILE A 482 -8.13 -15.77 8.39
CA ILE A 482 -9.32 -14.92 8.16
C ILE A 482 -10.03 -14.48 9.43
N ARG A 483 -9.81 -15.12 10.58
CA ARG A 483 -10.60 -14.87 11.80
C ARG A 483 -10.51 -13.41 12.26
N TYR A 484 -9.32 -12.82 12.24
CA TYR A 484 -9.08 -11.41 12.57
C TYR A 484 -9.47 -10.43 11.46
N LEU A 485 -10.27 -10.86 10.49
CA LEU A 485 -10.93 -9.98 9.52
C LEU A 485 -12.43 -9.86 9.80
N PHE A 486 -12.91 -10.52 10.85
CA PHE A 486 -14.28 -10.46 11.34
C PHE A 486 -14.31 -9.84 12.73
N LYS A 487 -15.27 -8.95 12.95
CA LYS A 487 -15.44 -8.19 14.19
C LYS A 487 -16.90 -8.15 14.63
N ASP A 488 -17.16 -7.90 15.91
CA ASP A 488 -18.53 -7.74 16.39
C ASP A 488 -19.22 -6.49 15.77
N PHE A 489 -20.51 -6.63 15.45
CA PHE A 489 -21.34 -5.58 14.86
C PHE A 489 -21.51 -4.32 15.72
N ALA A 490 -21.28 -4.40 17.03
CA ALA A 490 -21.21 -3.26 17.91
C ALA A 490 -20.18 -2.22 17.42
N PHE A 491 -19.09 -2.67 16.81
CA PHE A 491 -17.98 -1.84 16.31
C PHE A 491 -18.14 -1.38 14.85
N ARG A 492 -19.27 -1.66 14.20
CA ARG A 492 -19.51 -1.34 12.76
C ARG A 492 -19.29 0.13 12.37
N ASP A 493 -19.39 1.04 13.32
CA ASP A 493 -19.27 2.47 13.10
C ASP A 493 -17.79 2.89 13.00
N GLU A 494 -16.85 1.96 13.19
CA GLU A 494 -15.42 2.17 12.94
C GLU A 494 -15.06 2.10 11.46
N GLU A 495 -15.80 1.35 10.65
CA GLU A 495 -15.53 1.17 9.22
C GLU A 495 -14.05 0.82 8.96
N GLU A 496 -13.58 -0.14 9.75
CA GLU A 496 -12.19 -0.51 9.93
C GLU A 496 -11.57 -1.22 8.71
N PHE A 497 -10.32 -0.86 8.45
CA PHE A 497 -9.36 -1.54 7.58
C PHE A 497 -8.11 -1.89 8.39
N ARG A 498 -7.45 -3.00 8.05
CA ARG A 498 -6.30 -3.52 8.80
C ARG A 498 -5.12 -3.77 7.88
N LEU A 499 -3.94 -3.38 8.34
CA LEU A 499 -2.69 -4.00 7.90
C LEU A 499 -2.38 -5.10 8.91
N LEU A 500 -2.52 -6.36 8.48
CA LEU A 500 -2.45 -7.54 9.35
C LEU A 500 -1.13 -8.28 9.16
N LYS A 501 -0.55 -8.77 10.24
CA LYS A 501 0.57 -9.70 10.25
C LYS A 501 0.42 -10.69 11.39
N ILE A 502 0.58 -11.97 11.10
CA ILE A 502 0.67 -13.02 12.10
C ILE A 502 2.16 -13.30 12.35
N GLU A 503 2.57 -13.31 13.60
CA GLU A 503 3.95 -13.56 13.99
C GLU A 503 4.04 -14.56 15.14
N GLN A 504 5.11 -15.35 15.15
CA GLN A 504 5.34 -16.33 16.21
C GLN A 504 5.75 -15.61 17.51
N ILE A 505 5.10 -15.93 18.63
CA ILE A 505 5.47 -15.39 19.93
C ILE A 505 6.90 -15.82 20.27
N GLY A 506 7.73 -14.85 20.67
CA GLY A 506 9.16 -15.05 20.93
C GLY A 506 10.08 -14.80 19.72
N SER A 507 9.53 -14.40 18.57
CA SER A 507 10.35 -13.90 17.44
C SER A 507 11.11 -12.64 17.83
N ASP A 508 12.35 -12.53 17.32
CA ASP A 508 13.23 -11.36 17.35
C ASP A 508 12.62 -10.09 16.74
N LYS A 509 11.58 -10.23 15.92
CA LYS A 509 10.84 -9.10 15.32
C LYS A 509 9.87 -8.42 16.27
N ILE A 510 9.48 -9.12 17.35
CA ILE A 510 8.51 -8.61 18.32
C ILE A 510 9.23 -7.73 19.34
N GLU A 511 8.85 -6.46 19.41
CA GLU A 511 9.37 -5.51 20.38
C GLU A 511 8.46 -5.40 21.61
N TYR A 512 9.05 -5.07 22.75
CA TYR A 512 8.35 -4.81 24.00
C TYR A 512 8.34 -3.30 24.31
N CYS A 513 7.16 -2.75 24.54
CA CYS A 513 7.00 -1.37 24.97
C CYS A 513 6.92 -1.31 26.50
N GLU A 514 7.96 -0.78 27.16
CA GLU A 514 7.98 -0.63 28.62
C GLU A 514 6.83 0.25 29.14
N THR A 515 6.47 1.30 28.41
CA THR A 515 5.43 2.26 28.82
C THR A 515 4.04 1.63 28.83
N THR A 516 3.68 0.92 27.76
CA THR A 516 2.34 0.30 27.62
C THR A 516 2.31 -1.14 28.12
N LYS A 517 3.47 -1.71 28.49
CA LYS A 517 3.66 -3.11 28.88
C LYS A 517 3.08 -4.10 27.86
N SER A 518 3.19 -3.75 26.58
CA SER A 518 2.61 -4.50 25.47
C SER A 518 3.66 -4.83 24.42
N VAL A 519 3.41 -5.91 23.67
CA VAL A 519 4.23 -6.29 22.52
C VAL A 519 3.70 -5.68 21.22
N TYR A 520 4.60 -5.38 20.29
CA TYR A 520 4.26 -4.80 18.98
C TYR A 520 5.28 -5.17 17.91
N LEU A 521 4.94 -4.92 16.64
CA LEU A 521 5.87 -4.96 15.51
C LEU A 521 6.12 -3.53 14.99
N PRO A 522 7.37 -3.09 14.80
CA PRO A 522 7.67 -1.90 14.00
C PRO A 522 7.16 -2.09 12.56
N TYR A 523 6.65 -1.02 11.95
CA TYR A 523 6.12 -1.10 10.59
C TYR A 523 6.73 -0.10 9.63
N ALA A 524 6.41 1.20 9.77
CA ALA A 524 6.80 2.17 8.77
C ALA A 524 7.10 3.53 9.37
N ASP A 525 8.07 4.23 8.81
CA ASP A 525 8.20 5.67 8.96
C ASP A 525 7.11 6.37 8.14
N ILE A 526 6.28 7.17 8.80
CA ILE A 526 5.08 7.75 8.18
C ILE A 526 5.25 9.21 7.77
N ARG A 527 6.44 9.82 7.98
CA ARG A 527 6.64 11.27 7.79
C ARG A 527 6.33 11.73 6.37
N ASP A 528 6.69 10.91 5.39
CA ASP A 528 6.45 11.18 3.96
C ASP A 528 5.17 10.50 3.43
N ILE A 529 4.45 9.77 4.30
CA ILE A 529 3.28 8.97 3.95
C ILE A 529 1.97 9.67 4.35
N VAL A 530 1.95 10.38 5.48
CA VAL A 530 0.76 11.09 5.96
C VAL A 530 0.49 12.33 5.11
N ASP A 531 -0.73 12.48 4.62
CA ASP A 531 -1.14 13.64 3.83
C ASP A 531 -1.65 14.81 4.70
N GLU A 532 -2.32 14.49 5.81
CA GLU A 532 -2.83 15.50 6.74
C GLU A 532 -2.84 15.01 8.19
N VAL A 533 -2.50 15.90 9.13
CA VAL A 533 -2.77 15.74 10.55
C VAL A 533 -3.89 16.69 10.96
N ILE A 534 -5.00 16.13 11.43
CA ILE A 534 -6.15 16.88 11.96
C ILE A 534 -6.09 16.83 13.48
N LEU A 535 -5.88 17.99 14.10
CA LEU A 535 -5.85 18.12 15.57
C LEU A 535 -7.28 18.14 16.12
N GLY A 536 -7.55 17.30 17.12
CA GLY A 536 -8.87 17.24 17.76
C GLY A 536 -9.25 18.54 18.45
N THR A 537 -10.55 18.77 18.64
CA THR A 537 -11.10 20.02 19.22
C THR A 537 -10.52 20.35 20.60
N ASN A 538 -10.16 19.33 21.39
CA ASN A 538 -9.57 19.49 22.73
C ASN A 538 -8.05 19.25 22.75
N TYR A 539 -7.34 19.36 21.62
CA TYR A 539 -5.90 19.07 21.54
C TYR A 539 -5.08 19.80 22.60
N GLU A 540 -5.34 21.10 22.79
CA GLU A 540 -4.62 21.95 23.75
C GLU A 540 -4.95 21.59 25.22
N LYS A 541 -5.98 20.78 25.47
CA LYS A 541 -6.37 20.28 26.80
C LYS A 541 -5.80 18.90 27.12
N SER A 542 -5.02 18.31 26.23
CA SER A 542 -4.40 16.99 26.42
C SER A 542 -3.33 16.96 27.52
N GLY A 543 -2.90 18.11 28.04
CA GLY A 543 -1.77 18.25 28.97
C GLY A 543 -0.49 18.69 28.26
N LYS A 544 0.64 18.74 29.01
CA LYS A 544 1.96 19.18 28.52
C LYS A 544 2.02 20.58 27.89
N GLU A 545 1.13 21.51 28.31
CA GLU A 545 1.09 22.89 27.82
C GLU A 545 1.05 23.03 26.29
N ARG A 546 0.46 22.03 25.61
CA ARG A 546 0.43 21.98 24.15
C ARG A 546 -0.34 23.16 23.57
N LYS A 547 0.26 23.77 22.55
CA LYS A 547 -0.38 24.80 21.72
C LYS A 547 -0.42 24.29 20.29
N ALA A 548 -1.60 24.26 19.69
CA ALA A 548 -1.72 23.76 18.32
C ALA A 548 -1.06 24.70 17.29
N GLU A 549 -0.85 25.98 17.61
CA GLU A 549 -0.04 26.90 16.78
C GLU A 549 1.44 26.48 16.72
N VAL A 550 2.00 26.00 17.83
CA VAL A 550 3.40 25.55 17.91
C VAL A 550 3.57 24.27 17.09
N PHE A 551 2.67 23.29 17.29
CA PHE A 551 2.67 22.07 16.49
C PHE A 551 2.57 22.38 14.99
N GLN A 552 1.66 23.29 14.61
CA GLN A 552 1.51 23.71 13.22
C GLN A 552 2.78 24.38 12.66
N HIS A 553 3.45 25.23 13.44
CA HIS A 553 4.70 25.88 13.02
C HIS A 553 5.80 24.84 12.75
N LEU A 554 6.01 23.90 13.68
CA LEU A 554 7.01 22.85 13.54
C LEU A 554 6.73 21.97 12.34
N MET A 555 5.51 21.48 12.20
CA MET A 555 5.13 20.64 11.08
C MET A 555 5.32 21.34 9.73
N ARG A 556 4.96 22.63 9.60
CA ARG A 556 5.18 23.38 8.36
C ARG A 556 6.66 23.61 8.04
N LYS A 557 7.51 23.74 9.06
CA LYS A 557 8.94 23.96 8.90
C LYS A 557 9.67 22.69 8.45
N TYR A 558 9.38 21.55 9.09
CA TYR A 558 10.12 20.30 8.88
C TYR A 558 9.44 19.32 7.93
N TYR A 559 8.10 19.39 7.81
CA TYR A 559 7.28 18.47 7.01
C TYR A 559 6.27 19.27 6.16
N PRO A 560 6.74 20.16 5.27
CA PRO A 560 5.87 21.09 4.52
C PRO A 560 4.81 20.39 3.65
N ASN A 561 5.06 19.11 3.32
CA ASN A 561 4.18 18.26 2.52
C ASN A 561 3.00 17.66 3.31
N VAL A 562 3.01 17.78 4.64
CA VAL A 562 1.94 17.29 5.52
C VAL A 562 1.03 18.45 5.89
N LYS A 563 -0.24 18.40 5.45
CA LYS A 563 -1.21 19.44 5.79
C LYS A 563 -1.57 19.37 7.27
N ILE A 564 -1.67 20.53 7.94
CA ILE A 564 -2.14 20.61 9.32
C ILE A 564 -3.47 21.36 9.38
N SER A 565 -4.47 20.74 10.00
CA SER A 565 -5.79 21.34 10.23
C SER A 565 -6.30 21.08 11.66
N ARG A 566 -7.35 21.78 12.06
CA ARG A 566 -8.04 21.59 13.35
C ARG A 566 -9.45 21.10 13.09
N SER A 567 -9.90 20.15 13.89
CA SER A 567 -11.28 19.68 13.89
C SER A 567 -12.21 20.77 14.40
N SER A 568 -13.33 20.98 13.69
CA SER A 568 -14.42 21.86 14.10
C SER A 568 -15.59 21.11 14.73
N LEU A 569 -15.41 19.83 15.07
CA LEU A 569 -16.50 19.00 15.60
C LEU A 569 -17.00 19.54 16.94
N PRO A 570 -18.33 19.66 17.11
CA PRO A 570 -18.92 20.19 18.33
C PRO A 570 -18.75 19.17 19.46
N ILE A 571 -17.90 19.49 20.42
CA ILE A 571 -17.80 18.78 21.69
C ILE A 571 -18.07 19.80 22.78
N ASN A 572 -18.98 19.47 23.68
CA ASN A 572 -19.17 20.23 24.90
C ASN A 572 -17.86 20.20 25.68
N ALA A 573 -17.10 21.26 25.52
CA ALA A 573 -15.93 21.57 26.32
C ALA A 573 -16.42 21.90 27.73
N ASN A 574 -16.81 20.91 28.55
CA ASN A 574 -16.92 20.99 30.00
C ASN A 574 -17.43 19.68 30.60
N LEU A 575 -16.56 18.97 31.32
CA LEU A 575 -16.75 18.78 32.75
C LEU A 575 -15.36 18.98 33.39
N PRO A 576 -15.20 19.90 34.36
CA PRO A 576 -13.93 20.07 35.05
C PRO A 576 -13.51 18.74 35.66
N ILE A 577 -12.21 18.46 35.58
CA ILE A 577 -11.56 17.35 36.28
C ILE A 577 -12.07 17.37 37.73
N ARG A 578 -12.87 16.38 38.13
CA ARG A 578 -13.07 16.12 39.55
C ARG A 578 -11.70 15.72 40.08
N LYS A 579 -11.10 16.61 40.87
CA LYS A 579 -10.05 16.22 41.80
C LYS A 579 -10.72 15.28 42.81
N GLU A 580 -10.50 13.98 42.66
CA GLU A 580 -10.65 13.02 43.76
C GLU A 580 -9.27 12.66 44.28
#